data_AF-A0A832Y557-F1
#
_entry.id   AF-A0A832Y557-F1
#
_cell.length_a   1.000
_cell.length_b   1.000
_cell.length_c   1.000
_cell.angle_alpha   90.00
_cell.angle_beta   90.00
_cell.angle_gamma   90.00
#
_symmetry.space_group_name_H-M   'P 1'
#
loop_
_entity.id
_entity.type
_entity.pdbx_description
1 polymer ?
#
loop_
_entity_poly.entity_id
_entity_poly.type
_entity_poly.pdbx_seq_one_letter_code
_entity_poly.pdbx_strand_id
1 'polypeptide(L)'
;MAEIAAPNDNETANGVHTTLSIDGYVTTKFASVGSDVEIMALTRGHSSNTIVTADILHFRGVDPIGMLTSVSLPGSGVYVDTIVLTQTGVHEDDADTMTWKGTYIIPVNSLGGVYGASIIAEDGNLRAIDDPTQLSKVFRAEFEKVMQAVDTAWDIGNPTMEIRNEFSDLDTLGSSRGGWPSFVTTATEGQGSGGSEQLWNDMLSAGHTQYNMSAGANFLETLMEFFDSQDIDASMATIIGLMVYANHFPLPRTFDDF
;
A
#
# COMPACT_ATOMS: atom_id res chain seq x y z
N MET A 1 15.73 5.49 -2.83
CA MET A 1 15.30 4.12 -2.51
C MET A 1 16.07 3.71 -1.29
N ALA A 2 15.38 3.46 -0.16
CA ALA A 2 16.04 2.85 0.98
C ALA A 2 16.45 1.44 0.56
N GLU A 3 17.75 1.18 0.52
CA GLU A 3 18.31 -0.15 0.28
C GLU A 3 17.88 -1.00 1.48
N ILE A 4 16.79 -1.75 1.30
CA ILE A 4 16.35 -2.69 2.32
C ILE A 4 17.39 -3.81 2.28
N ALA A 5 18.26 -3.84 3.29
CA ALA A 5 19.21 -4.92 3.48
C ALA A 5 18.43 -6.22 3.55
N ALA A 6 18.49 -7.01 2.48
CA ALA A 6 18.14 -8.42 2.57
C ALA A 6 19.15 -9.09 3.52
N PRO A 7 18.84 -10.24 4.13
CA PRO A 7 19.78 -11.00 4.96
C PRO A 7 21.03 -11.50 4.21
N ASN A 8 21.13 -11.17 2.92
CA ASN A 8 22.15 -11.63 2.02
C ASN A 8 22.86 -10.42 1.42
N ASP A 9 24.18 -10.50 1.41
CA ASP A 9 25.01 -9.60 0.64
C ASP A 9 25.66 -10.37 -0.51
N ASN A 10 25.83 -9.70 -1.65
CA ASN A 10 26.30 -10.33 -2.88
C ASN A 10 27.45 -9.52 -3.48
N GLU A 11 28.52 -10.21 -3.85
CA GLU A 11 29.62 -9.63 -4.61
C GLU A 11 29.83 -10.44 -5.89
N THR A 12 30.19 -9.74 -6.96
CA THR A 12 30.65 -10.37 -8.20
C THR A 12 32.06 -9.89 -8.47
N ALA A 13 33.04 -10.69 -8.07
CA ALA A 13 34.45 -10.43 -8.33
C ALA A 13 34.95 -11.41 -9.41
N ASN A 14 35.56 -10.88 -10.48
CA ASN A 14 36.15 -11.68 -11.57
C ASN A 14 35.20 -12.73 -12.20
N GLY A 15 33.90 -12.43 -12.27
CA GLY A 15 32.89 -13.33 -12.85
C GLY A 15 32.43 -14.48 -11.92
N VAL A 16 32.94 -14.54 -10.70
CA VAL A 16 32.46 -15.46 -9.65
C VAL A 16 31.46 -14.70 -8.78
N HIS A 17 30.27 -15.27 -8.61
CA HIS A 17 29.25 -14.75 -7.71
C HIS A 17 29.45 -15.36 -6.32
N THR A 18 29.69 -14.51 -5.33
CA THR A 18 29.78 -14.90 -3.92
C THR A 18 28.63 -14.25 -3.15
N THR A 19 27.95 -15.05 -2.35
CA THR A 19 26.82 -14.60 -1.52
C THR A 19 27.11 -14.97 -0.08
N LEU A 20 27.07 -13.97 0.82
CA LEU A 20 27.08 -14.18 2.25
C LEU A 20 25.64 -14.08 2.75
N SER A 21 25.18 -15.11 3.46
CA SER A 21 23.85 -15.18 4.05
C SER A 21 23.95 -15.37 5.54
N ILE A 22 23.06 -14.70 6.29
CA ILE A 22 22.91 -14.89 7.72
C ILE A 22 21.44 -15.10 8.10
N ASP A 23 21.21 -16.01 9.04
CA ASP A 23 19.93 -16.22 9.71
C ASP A 23 20.19 -16.36 11.21
N GLY A 24 19.48 -15.59 12.02
CA GLY A 24 19.76 -15.48 13.43
C GLY A 24 18.51 -15.60 14.29
N TYR A 25 18.66 -16.27 15.43
CA TYR A 25 17.55 -16.47 16.35
C TYR A 25 18.00 -16.48 17.81
N VAL A 26 17.12 -15.99 18.67
CA VAL A 26 17.28 -16.03 20.12
C VAL A 26 16.53 -17.25 20.66
N THR A 27 17.18 -18.10 21.45
CA THR A 27 16.53 -19.28 22.06
C THR A 27 15.72 -18.89 23.30
N THR A 28 16.28 -18.02 24.15
CA THR A 28 15.61 -17.52 25.36
C THR A 28 14.59 -16.42 25.02
N LYS A 29 13.30 -16.77 24.92
CA LYS A 29 12.23 -15.82 24.59
C LYS A 29 11.73 -14.98 25.77
N PHE A 30 11.90 -15.48 26.99
CA PHE A 30 11.54 -14.78 28.22
C PHE A 30 12.70 -14.88 29.21
N ALA A 31 13.15 -13.74 29.70
CA ALA A 31 14.28 -13.63 30.61
C ALA A 31 14.02 -12.53 31.65
N SER A 32 14.44 -12.75 32.88
CA SER A 32 14.46 -11.71 33.91
C SER A 32 15.78 -10.94 33.87
N VAL A 33 15.83 -9.78 34.54
CA VAL A 33 17.09 -9.04 34.72
C VAL A 33 18.14 -9.94 35.40
N GLY A 34 19.37 -9.91 34.90
CA GLY A 34 20.46 -10.78 35.35
C GLY A 34 20.43 -12.21 34.79
N SER A 35 19.46 -12.56 33.92
CA SER A 35 19.45 -13.85 33.22
C SER A 35 20.29 -13.82 31.95
N ASP A 36 20.79 -15.01 31.59
CA ASP A 36 21.51 -15.26 30.35
C ASP A 36 20.52 -15.46 29.18
N VAL A 37 20.78 -14.76 28.08
CA VAL A 37 20.06 -14.90 26.81
C VAL A 37 21.02 -15.47 25.79
N GLU A 38 20.75 -16.70 25.34
CA GLU A 38 21.54 -17.32 24.27
C GLU A 38 21.03 -16.85 22.91
N ILE A 39 21.98 -16.41 22.09
CA ILE A 39 21.79 -15.94 20.73
C ILE A 39 22.55 -16.89 19.81
N MET A 40 21.87 -17.33 18.77
CA MET A 40 22.42 -18.23 17.76
C MET A 40 22.33 -17.59 16.39
N ALA A 41 23.31 -17.89 15.54
CA ALA A 41 23.29 -17.48 14.15
C ALA A 41 23.84 -18.59 13.25
N LEU A 42 23.31 -18.64 12.05
CA LEU A 42 23.70 -19.54 10.98
C LEU A 42 24.21 -18.70 9.80
N THR A 43 25.37 -19.04 9.27
CA THR A 43 25.93 -18.35 8.11
C THR A 43 26.25 -19.30 6.97
N ARG A 44 26.00 -18.88 5.73
CA ARG A 44 26.39 -19.59 4.51
C ARG A 44 27.22 -18.67 3.60
N GLY A 45 28.19 -19.24 2.89
CA GLY A 45 29.15 -18.47 2.09
C GLY A 45 30.25 -17.80 2.93
N HIS A 46 30.46 -18.30 4.14
CA HIS A 46 31.42 -17.80 5.11
C HIS A 46 32.84 -18.31 4.81
N SER A 47 33.85 -17.50 5.12
CA SER A 47 35.27 -17.87 5.17
C SER A 47 35.76 -18.07 6.61
N SER A 48 37.01 -18.49 6.76
CA SER A 48 37.68 -18.58 8.07
C SER A 48 37.85 -17.22 8.78
N ASN A 49 37.67 -16.11 8.05
CA ASN A 49 37.80 -14.75 8.58
C ASN A 49 36.45 -14.12 8.89
N THR A 50 35.35 -14.86 8.74
CA THR A 50 34.00 -14.35 9.01
C THR A 50 33.89 -13.95 10.48
N ILE A 51 33.41 -12.74 10.72
CA ILE A 51 33.10 -12.24 12.06
C ILE A 51 31.60 -12.09 12.14
N VAL A 52 30.99 -12.67 13.17
CA VAL A 52 29.56 -12.54 13.42
C VAL A 52 29.35 -11.82 14.74
N THR A 53 28.57 -10.75 14.69
CA THR A 53 28.21 -9.93 15.85
C THR A 53 26.70 -9.84 15.98
N ALA A 54 26.21 -9.56 17.19
CA ALA A 54 24.81 -9.28 17.44
C ALA A 54 24.66 -7.98 18.22
N ASP A 55 24.04 -6.99 17.58
CA ASP A 55 23.64 -5.73 18.19
C ASP A 55 22.31 -5.92 18.93
N ILE A 56 22.32 -5.68 20.23
CA ILE A 56 21.15 -5.78 21.08
C ILE A 56 20.35 -4.47 20.97
N LEU A 57 19.08 -4.61 20.62
CA LEU A 57 18.14 -3.52 20.39
C LEU A 57 17.04 -3.54 21.46
N HIS A 58 16.72 -2.39 22.04
CA HIS A 58 15.61 -2.21 22.97
C HIS A 58 14.47 -1.43 22.32
N PHE A 59 13.27 -2.04 22.29
CA PHE A 59 12.07 -1.45 21.71
C PHE A 59 11.22 -0.76 22.78
N ARG A 60 11.59 0.47 23.14
CA ARG A 60 10.98 1.23 24.27
C ARG A 60 9.48 1.55 24.14
N GLY A 61 8.92 1.45 22.94
CA GLY A 61 7.50 1.70 22.66
C GLY A 61 6.65 0.44 22.60
N VAL A 62 7.24 -0.75 22.79
CA VAL A 62 6.54 -2.03 22.65
C VAL A 62 6.31 -2.63 24.03
N ASP A 63 5.05 -2.77 24.40
CA ASP A 63 4.65 -3.52 25.60
C ASP A 63 4.86 -5.02 25.36
N PRO A 64 5.49 -5.77 26.29
CA PRO A 64 5.69 -7.21 26.12
C PRO A 64 4.39 -8.02 25.92
N ILE A 65 3.30 -7.65 26.59
CA ILE A 65 1.98 -8.31 26.39
C ILE A 65 1.37 -7.87 25.07
N GLY A 66 1.52 -6.58 24.72
CA GLY A 66 1.23 -6.03 23.41
C GLY A 66 1.89 -6.83 22.28
N MET A 67 3.18 -7.16 22.36
CA MET A 67 3.88 -7.91 21.32
C MET A 67 3.32 -9.34 21.12
N LEU A 68 2.81 -9.97 22.19
CA LEU A 68 2.22 -11.32 22.10
C LEU A 68 0.81 -11.32 21.48
N THR A 69 0.10 -10.20 21.58
CA THR A 69 -1.33 -10.10 21.22
C THR A 69 -1.59 -9.22 20.00
N SER A 70 -0.63 -8.36 19.65
CA SER A 70 -0.76 -7.39 18.56
C SER A 70 0.09 -7.78 17.36
N VAL A 71 -0.43 -7.46 16.18
CA VAL A 71 0.25 -7.62 14.89
C VAL A 71 1.10 -6.37 14.57
N SER A 72 1.34 -5.49 15.54
CA SER A 72 2.08 -4.25 15.28
C SER A 72 3.53 -4.58 14.99
N LEU A 73 3.99 -4.19 13.81
CA LEU A 73 5.37 -4.33 13.39
C LEU A 73 6.25 -3.52 14.36
N PRO A 74 7.32 -4.10 14.93
CA PRO A 74 8.19 -3.35 15.82
C PRO A 74 8.79 -2.17 15.05
N GLY A 75 8.69 -0.97 15.64
CA GLY A 75 9.36 0.23 15.14
C GLY A 75 10.88 0.13 15.30
N SER A 76 11.61 1.24 15.12
CA SER A 76 13.07 1.23 15.29
C SER A 76 13.47 0.94 16.74
N GLY A 77 14.31 -0.08 16.93
CA GLY A 77 14.93 -0.38 18.22
C GLY A 77 16.05 0.62 18.55
N VAL A 78 16.28 0.85 19.85
CA VAL A 78 17.41 1.64 20.35
C VAL A 78 18.57 0.71 20.66
N TYR A 79 19.73 0.99 20.08
CA TYR A 79 20.96 0.25 20.38
C TYR A 79 21.29 0.25 21.88
N VAL A 80 21.65 -0.92 22.40
CA VAL A 80 22.01 -1.13 23.81
C VAL A 80 23.47 -1.56 23.94
N ASP A 81 23.84 -2.63 23.23
CA ASP A 81 25.13 -3.29 23.36
C ASP A 81 25.42 -4.14 22.12
N THR A 82 26.66 -4.60 21.96
CA THR A 82 27.07 -5.53 20.91
C THR A 82 27.77 -6.73 21.52
N ILE A 83 27.37 -7.93 21.13
CA ILE A 83 28.09 -9.16 21.46
C ILE A 83 28.78 -9.74 20.22
N VAL A 84 29.92 -10.39 20.42
CA VAL A 84 30.60 -11.17 19.38
C VAL A 84 30.21 -12.63 19.54
N LEU A 85 29.71 -13.24 18.47
CA LEU A 85 29.34 -14.65 18.46
C LEU A 85 30.59 -15.50 18.18
N THR A 86 30.68 -16.64 18.86
CA THR A 86 31.78 -17.60 18.70
C THR A 86 31.33 -18.74 17.80
N GLN A 87 32.20 -19.13 16.87
CA GLN A 87 31.99 -20.27 15.99
C GLN A 87 31.94 -21.57 16.81
N THR A 88 30.87 -22.35 16.67
CA THR A 88 30.72 -23.64 17.37
C THR A 88 30.94 -24.85 16.49
N GLY A 89 30.91 -24.68 15.17
CA GLY A 89 31.11 -25.73 14.18
C GLY A 89 30.05 -25.71 13.08
N VAL A 90 30.17 -26.66 12.14
CA VAL A 90 29.21 -26.81 11.05
C VAL A 90 27.86 -27.33 11.58
N HIS A 91 26.78 -26.99 10.88
CA HIS A 91 25.45 -27.47 11.20
C HIS A 91 25.36 -29.00 10.98
N GLU A 92 24.59 -29.70 11.82
CA GLU A 92 24.51 -31.17 11.81
C GLU A 92 23.95 -31.71 10.48
N ASP A 93 22.97 -31.01 9.92
CA ASP A 93 22.30 -31.40 8.67
C ASP A 93 22.95 -30.81 7.40
N ASP A 94 23.89 -29.85 7.56
CA ASP A 94 24.47 -29.13 6.42
C ASP A 94 25.90 -28.65 6.72
N ALA A 95 26.86 -29.27 6.04
CA ALA A 95 28.29 -28.96 6.19
C ALA A 95 28.67 -27.57 5.64
N ASP A 96 27.86 -26.98 4.75
CA ASP A 96 28.11 -25.66 4.17
C ASP A 96 27.56 -24.51 5.05
N THR A 97 26.85 -24.84 6.13
CA THR A 97 26.31 -23.89 7.09
C THR A 97 27.13 -23.90 8.37
N MET A 98 27.59 -22.72 8.82
CA MET A 98 28.31 -22.57 10.08
C MET A 98 27.37 -22.10 11.18
N THR A 99 27.54 -22.67 12.38
CA THR A 99 26.79 -22.27 13.57
C THR A 99 27.66 -21.38 14.46
N TRP A 100 27.04 -20.31 14.95
CA TRP A 100 27.63 -19.32 15.84
C TRP A 100 26.77 -19.17 17.09
N LYS A 101 27.40 -19.03 18.24
CA LYS A 101 26.72 -18.87 19.53
C LYS A 101 27.32 -17.76 20.37
N GLY A 102 26.47 -17.09 21.13
CA GLY A 102 26.86 -16.01 22.03
C GLY A 102 25.83 -15.88 23.13
N THR A 103 26.28 -15.36 24.27
CA THR A 103 25.41 -15.15 25.43
C THR A 103 25.44 -13.68 25.78
N TYR A 104 24.25 -13.09 25.88
CA TYR A 104 24.06 -11.75 26.40
C TYR A 104 23.44 -11.82 27.79
N ILE A 105 24.00 -11.09 28.75
CA ILE A 105 23.48 -11.03 30.13
C ILE A 105 22.69 -9.74 30.26
N ILE A 106 21.40 -9.85 30.59
CA ILE A 106 20.56 -8.66 30.79
C ILE A 106 21.06 -7.91 32.03
N PRO A 107 21.46 -6.63 31.93
CA PRO A 107 21.93 -5.87 33.08
C PRO A 107 20.89 -5.82 34.21
N VAL A 108 21.33 -5.90 35.47
CA VAL A 108 20.43 -5.87 36.64
C VAL A 108 19.69 -4.53 36.80
N ASN A 109 20.21 -3.46 36.21
CA ASN A 109 19.59 -2.14 36.13
C ASN A 109 18.77 -1.93 34.85
N SER A 110 18.54 -2.99 34.06
CA SER A 110 17.80 -2.91 32.82
C SER A 110 16.34 -2.52 33.07
N LEU A 111 15.85 -1.57 32.28
CA LEU A 111 14.43 -1.25 32.22
C LEU A 111 13.76 -2.41 31.47
N GLY A 112 12.84 -3.12 32.13
CA GLY A 112 12.11 -4.22 31.50
C GLY A 112 11.43 -3.77 30.19
N GLY A 113 11.22 -4.71 29.25
CA GLY A 113 10.69 -4.40 27.93
C GLY A 113 11.01 -5.48 26.91
N VAL A 114 10.77 -5.17 25.65
CA VAL A 114 11.08 -6.04 24.51
C VAL A 114 12.46 -5.74 23.97
N TYR A 115 13.28 -6.79 23.86
CA TYR A 115 14.61 -6.73 23.26
C TYR A 115 14.64 -7.58 22.00
N GLY A 116 15.44 -7.17 21.02
CA GLY A 116 15.77 -7.96 19.84
C GLY A 116 17.28 -7.95 19.61
N ALA A 117 17.72 -8.80 18.70
CA ALA A 117 19.11 -8.88 18.29
C ALA A 117 19.16 -8.68 16.78
N SER A 118 19.91 -7.68 16.31
CA SER A 118 20.30 -7.57 14.91
C SER A 118 21.65 -8.22 14.73
N ILE A 119 21.70 -9.25 13.89
CA ILE A 119 22.85 -10.12 13.75
C ILE A 119 23.54 -9.78 12.42
N ILE A 120 24.83 -9.54 12.49
CA ILE A 120 25.64 -9.02 11.39
C ILE A 120 26.77 -10.00 11.15
N ALA A 121 26.88 -10.51 9.93
CA ALA A 121 28.04 -11.26 9.46
C ALA A 121 28.84 -10.40 8.50
N GLU A 122 30.15 -10.31 8.77
CA GLU A 122 31.12 -9.63 7.91
C GLU A 122 32.17 -10.63 7.45
N ASP A 123 32.38 -10.70 6.12
CA ASP A 123 33.42 -11.53 5.52
C ASP A 123 34.08 -10.79 4.35
N GLY A 124 35.26 -10.21 4.59
CA GLY A 124 35.94 -9.36 3.62
C GLY A 124 35.14 -8.10 3.33
N ASN A 125 34.64 -7.96 2.10
CA ASN A 125 33.80 -6.84 1.67
C ASN A 125 32.30 -7.11 1.85
N LEU A 126 31.91 -8.37 2.10
CA LEU A 126 30.50 -8.77 2.25
C LEU A 126 30.03 -8.49 3.66
N ARG A 127 28.83 -7.90 3.78
CA ARG A 127 28.19 -7.58 5.06
C ARG A 127 26.70 -7.92 5.01
N ALA A 128 26.36 -9.08 5.56
CA ALA A 128 25.00 -9.56 5.68
C ALA A 128 24.41 -9.18 7.04
N ILE A 129 23.14 -8.73 7.05
CA ILE A 129 22.47 -8.27 8.28
C ILE A 129 21.11 -8.94 8.37
N ASP A 130 20.82 -9.60 9.48
CA ASP A 130 19.49 -10.04 9.87
C ASP A 130 18.99 -9.15 11.03
N ASP A 131 17.90 -8.44 10.82
CA ASP A 131 17.31 -7.51 11.80
C ASP A 131 15.81 -7.83 11.98
N PRO A 132 15.31 -7.91 13.23
CA PRO A 132 13.90 -8.20 13.53
C PRO A 132 12.89 -7.25 12.85
N THR A 133 13.32 -6.11 12.33
CA THR A 133 12.49 -5.13 11.61
C THR A 133 12.59 -5.24 10.08
N GLN A 134 13.42 -6.12 9.51
CA GLN A 134 13.58 -6.21 8.05
C GLN A 134 12.31 -6.72 7.35
N LEU A 135 11.72 -7.82 7.82
CA LEU A 135 10.50 -8.37 7.23
C LEU A 135 9.36 -7.36 7.22
N SER A 136 9.23 -6.58 8.30
CA SER A 136 8.21 -5.55 8.41
C SER A 136 8.46 -4.39 7.42
N LYS A 137 9.71 -3.95 7.28
CA LYS A 137 10.11 -2.95 6.28
C LYS A 137 9.87 -3.44 4.84
N VAL A 138 10.20 -4.70 4.53
CA VAL A 138 9.95 -5.31 3.22
C VAL A 138 8.45 -5.33 2.93
N PHE A 139 7.65 -5.86 3.86
CA PHE A 139 6.19 -5.90 3.70
C PHE A 139 5.61 -4.49 3.47
N ARG A 140 6.02 -3.52 4.30
CA ARG A 140 5.63 -2.12 4.14
C ARG A 140 5.97 -1.60 2.75
N ALA A 141 7.20 -1.78 2.30
CA ALA A 141 7.65 -1.29 1.00
C ALA A 141 6.91 -1.94 -0.17
N GLU A 142 6.66 -3.25 -0.12
CA GLU A 142 5.88 -3.94 -1.17
C GLU A 142 4.42 -3.47 -1.19
N PHE A 143 3.82 -3.25 -0.02
CA PHE A 143 2.46 -2.70 0.05
C PHE A 143 2.39 -1.28 -0.49
N GLU A 144 3.36 -0.41 -0.15
CA GLU A 144 3.44 0.95 -0.68
C GLU A 144 3.61 0.97 -2.20
N LYS A 145 4.31 -0.01 -2.81
CA LYS A 145 4.34 -0.16 -4.28
C LYS A 145 2.96 -0.44 -4.85
N VAL A 146 2.15 -1.28 -4.20
CA VAL A 146 0.77 -1.54 -4.64
C VAL A 146 -0.07 -0.27 -4.56
N MET A 147 0.04 0.49 -3.46
CA MET A 147 -0.66 1.77 -3.31
C MET A 147 -0.27 2.76 -4.41
N GLN A 148 1.02 2.91 -4.67
CA GLN A 148 1.53 3.75 -5.75
C GLN A 148 1.04 3.30 -7.13
N ALA A 149 0.93 1.99 -7.36
CA ALA A 149 0.41 1.45 -8.61
C ALA A 149 -1.09 1.76 -8.79
N VAL A 150 -1.88 1.67 -7.73
CA VAL A 150 -3.31 2.04 -7.75
C VAL A 150 -3.47 3.54 -8.02
N ASP A 151 -2.74 4.39 -7.31
CA ASP A 151 -2.72 5.84 -7.51
C ASP A 151 -2.34 6.21 -8.95
N THR A 152 -1.24 5.63 -9.45
CA THR A 152 -0.80 5.86 -10.83
C THR A 152 -1.83 5.38 -11.86
N ALA A 153 -2.48 4.24 -11.62
CA ALA A 153 -3.53 3.74 -12.51
C ALA A 153 -4.79 4.63 -12.49
N TRP A 154 -5.16 5.18 -11.33
CA TRP A 154 -6.24 6.13 -11.19
C TRP A 154 -5.95 7.44 -11.95
N ASP A 155 -4.74 7.99 -11.79
CA ASP A 155 -4.29 9.19 -12.49
C ASP A 155 -4.22 9.00 -14.01
N ILE A 156 -3.75 7.84 -14.48
CA ILE A 156 -3.67 7.53 -15.92
C ILE A 156 -5.08 7.32 -16.51
N GLY A 157 -5.91 6.54 -15.82
CA GLY A 157 -7.26 6.23 -16.29
C GLY A 157 -8.18 7.44 -16.27
N ASN A 158 -7.96 8.37 -15.33
CA ASN A 158 -8.69 9.61 -15.15
C ASN A 158 -10.21 9.53 -15.46
N PRO A 159 -10.93 8.56 -14.89
CA PRO A 159 -12.34 8.34 -15.23
C PRO A 159 -13.23 9.52 -14.81
N THR A 160 -12.82 10.26 -13.79
CA THR A 160 -13.54 11.42 -13.27
C THR A 160 -13.51 12.59 -14.25
N MET A 161 -12.39 12.86 -14.92
CA MET A 161 -12.34 13.93 -15.92
C MET A 161 -13.05 13.55 -17.22
N GLU A 162 -13.05 12.28 -17.61
CA GLU A 162 -13.87 11.82 -18.74
C GLU A 162 -15.36 12.05 -18.47
N ILE A 163 -15.87 11.59 -17.31
CA ILE A 163 -17.26 11.82 -16.89
C ILE A 163 -17.57 13.31 -16.80
N ARG A 164 -16.67 14.11 -16.22
CA ARG A 164 -16.81 15.57 -16.15
C ARG A 164 -17.00 16.18 -17.54
N ASN A 165 -16.22 15.77 -18.52
CA ASN A 165 -16.28 16.33 -19.87
C ASN A 165 -17.64 16.02 -20.52
N GLU A 166 -18.17 14.81 -20.34
CA GLU A 166 -19.52 14.46 -20.82
C GLU A 166 -20.60 15.38 -20.22
N PHE A 167 -20.55 15.62 -18.91
CA PHE A 167 -21.48 16.55 -18.26
C PHE A 167 -21.25 18.02 -18.65
N SER A 168 -20.00 18.41 -18.94
CA SER A 168 -19.67 19.76 -19.42
C SER A 168 -20.15 19.99 -20.86
N ASP A 169 -20.07 18.97 -21.71
CA ASP A 169 -20.58 19.02 -23.09
C ASP A 169 -22.10 19.09 -23.08
N LEU A 170 -22.75 18.30 -22.21
CA LEU A 170 -24.18 18.33 -21.98
C LEU A 170 -24.64 19.71 -21.47
N ASP A 171 -23.93 20.30 -20.51
CA ASP A 171 -24.20 21.66 -20.01
C ASP A 171 -24.02 22.73 -21.09
N THR A 172 -22.98 22.60 -21.92
CA THR A 172 -22.77 23.51 -23.05
C THR A 172 -23.89 23.41 -24.08
N LEU A 173 -24.36 22.19 -24.39
CA LEU A 173 -25.47 21.99 -25.31
C LEU A 173 -26.76 22.58 -24.76
N GLY A 174 -27.09 22.29 -23.50
CA GLY A 174 -28.31 22.75 -22.83
C GLY A 174 -28.34 24.26 -22.58
N SER A 175 -27.22 24.87 -22.21
CA SER A 175 -27.12 26.33 -22.00
C SER A 175 -27.06 27.14 -23.31
N SER A 176 -26.70 26.49 -24.43
CA SER A 176 -26.67 27.13 -25.75
C SER A 176 -28.09 27.29 -26.36
N ARG A 177 -28.22 28.13 -27.39
CA ARG A 177 -29.45 28.26 -28.22
C ARG A 177 -30.76 28.48 -27.43
N GLY A 178 -30.72 29.37 -26.43
CA GLY A 178 -31.90 29.78 -25.66
C GLY A 178 -32.04 29.12 -24.29
N GLY A 179 -31.07 28.31 -23.87
CA GLY A 179 -31.01 27.70 -22.55
C GLY A 179 -31.78 26.38 -22.45
N TRP A 180 -31.69 25.75 -21.28
CA TRP A 180 -32.25 24.43 -21.01
C TRP A 180 -33.74 24.30 -21.37
N PRO A 181 -34.60 25.30 -21.10
CA PRO A 181 -36.00 25.24 -21.54
C PRO A 181 -36.16 25.19 -23.07
N SER A 182 -35.35 25.95 -23.81
CA SER A 182 -35.35 25.91 -25.29
C SER A 182 -34.87 24.56 -25.82
N PHE A 183 -33.88 23.95 -25.15
CA PHE A 183 -33.41 22.61 -25.46
C PHE A 183 -34.52 21.56 -25.25
N VAL A 184 -35.20 21.60 -24.10
CA VAL A 184 -36.31 20.69 -23.79
C VAL A 184 -37.45 20.89 -24.78
N THR A 185 -37.94 22.12 -25.00
CA THR A 185 -38.99 22.42 -25.99
C THR A 185 -38.59 21.95 -27.39
N THR A 186 -37.33 22.10 -27.80
CA THR A 186 -36.90 21.60 -29.12
C THR A 186 -36.90 20.07 -29.18
N ALA A 187 -36.58 19.39 -28.08
CA ALA A 187 -36.53 17.93 -28.00
C ALA A 187 -37.92 17.28 -27.85
N THR A 188 -38.87 17.94 -27.19
CA THR A 188 -40.20 17.40 -26.88
C THR A 188 -41.33 17.99 -27.72
N GLU A 189 -41.16 19.20 -28.26
CA GLU A 189 -42.24 19.99 -28.89
C GLU A 189 -41.84 20.59 -30.27
N GLY A 190 -40.69 20.20 -30.83
CA GLY A 190 -40.18 20.76 -32.08
C GLY A 190 -41.01 20.37 -33.32
N GLN A 191 -41.56 21.38 -34.02
CA GLN A 191 -42.38 21.18 -35.22
C GLN A 191 -41.57 21.00 -36.51
N GLY A 192 -41.87 19.94 -37.28
CA GLY A 192 -41.29 19.64 -38.60
C GLY A 192 -41.82 18.33 -39.21
N SER A 193 -41.59 18.08 -40.51
CA SER A 193 -41.94 16.80 -41.15
C SER A 193 -41.01 15.69 -40.61
N GLY A 194 -41.54 14.84 -39.73
CA GLY A 194 -40.76 13.92 -38.88
C GLY A 194 -40.35 14.50 -37.51
N GLY A 195 -41.07 15.51 -37.02
CA GLY A 195 -40.73 16.34 -35.86
C GLY A 195 -40.43 15.59 -34.55
N SER A 196 -39.63 16.24 -33.70
CA SER A 196 -39.19 15.70 -32.41
C SER A 196 -40.36 15.43 -31.46
N GLU A 197 -41.44 16.22 -31.53
CA GLU A 197 -42.68 15.96 -30.80
C GLU A 197 -43.34 14.63 -31.18
N GLN A 198 -43.42 14.32 -32.47
CA GLN A 198 -44.01 13.08 -32.94
C GLN A 198 -43.14 11.88 -32.52
N LEU A 199 -41.83 11.98 -32.70
CA LEU A 199 -40.87 10.93 -32.32
C LEU A 199 -40.84 10.69 -30.81
N TRP A 200 -40.94 11.74 -29.99
CA TRP A 200 -40.98 11.65 -28.54
C TRP A 200 -42.25 10.95 -28.05
N ASN A 201 -43.41 11.36 -28.58
CA ASN A 201 -44.70 10.75 -28.25
C ASN A 201 -44.76 9.28 -28.71
N ASP A 202 -44.19 8.95 -29.87
CA ASP A 202 -44.09 7.57 -30.35
C ASP A 202 -43.18 6.72 -29.44
N MET A 203 -42.07 7.27 -28.94
CA MET A 203 -41.18 6.60 -27.98
C MET A 203 -41.87 6.32 -26.64
N LEU A 204 -42.57 7.30 -26.06
CA LEU A 204 -43.31 7.13 -24.81
C LEU A 204 -44.42 6.09 -24.97
N SER A 205 -45.22 6.21 -26.04
CA SER A 205 -46.30 5.27 -26.36
C SER A 205 -45.77 3.83 -26.52
N ALA A 206 -44.65 3.64 -27.21
CA ALA A 206 -44.02 2.33 -27.35
C ALA A 206 -43.52 1.79 -26.00
N GLY A 207 -42.93 2.64 -25.15
CA GLY A 207 -42.48 2.26 -23.81
C GLY A 207 -43.62 1.82 -22.89
N HIS A 208 -44.76 2.53 -22.93
CA HIS A 208 -45.93 2.20 -22.12
C HIS A 208 -46.72 0.99 -22.62
N THR A 209 -46.89 0.86 -23.94
CA THR A 209 -47.90 -0.05 -24.51
C THR A 209 -47.34 -1.25 -25.25
N GLN A 210 -46.13 -1.16 -25.83
CA GLN A 210 -45.54 -2.23 -26.65
C GLN A 210 -44.45 -3.02 -25.92
N TYR A 211 -43.53 -2.33 -25.23
CA TYR A 211 -42.35 -2.97 -24.63
C TYR A 211 -42.47 -3.25 -23.14
N ASN A 212 -43.58 -2.84 -22.49
CA ASN A 212 -43.76 -2.91 -21.03
C ASN A 212 -42.57 -2.31 -20.25
N MET A 213 -42.00 -1.24 -20.81
CA MET A 213 -40.93 -0.43 -20.22
C MET A 213 -41.52 0.86 -19.67
N SER A 214 -42.70 0.78 -19.04
CA SER A 214 -43.39 1.94 -18.46
C SER A 214 -42.51 2.69 -17.45
N ALA A 215 -41.68 1.97 -16.71
CA ALA A 215 -40.67 2.57 -15.83
C ALA A 215 -39.59 3.35 -16.59
N GLY A 216 -39.17 2.88 -17.78
CA GLY A 216 -38.22 3.57 -18.64
C GLY A 216 -38.84 4.80 -19.32
N ALA A 217 -40.09 4.73 -19.75
CA ALA A 217 -40.83 5.87 -20.29
C ALA A 217 -41.03 6.96 -19.22
N ASN A 218 -41.46 6.59 -18.01
CA ASN A 218 -41.57 7.52 -16.87
C ASN A 218 -40.23 8.15 -16.50
N PHE A 219 -39.13 7.40 -16.57
CA PHE A 219 -37.79 7.92 -16.34
C PHE A 219 -37.42 9.00 -17.37
N LEU A 220 -37.73 8.79 -18.65
CA LEU A 220 -37.46 9.76 -19.71
C LEU A 220 -38.29 11.04 -19.57
N GLU A 221 -39.56 10.94 -19.17
CA GLU A 221 -40.38 12.11 -18.84
C GLU A 221 -39.79 12.87 -17.65
N THR A 222 -39.49 12.17 -16.55
CA THR A 222 -38.89 12.77 -15.35
C THR A 222 -37.53 13.42 -15.66
N LEU A 223 -36.76 12.85 -16.58
CA LEU A 223 -35.48 13.41 -17.02
C LEU A 223 -35.66 14.72 -17.78
N MET A 224 -36.67 14.82 -18.64
CA MET A 224 -36.99 16.07 -19.35
C MET A 224 -37.54 17.15 -18.39
N GLU A 225 -38.38 16.77 -17.43
CA GLU A 225 -38.84 17.66 -16.36
C GLU A 225 -37.66 18.18 -15.50
N PHE A 226 -36.69 17.31 -15.23
CA PHE A 226 -35.46 17.70 -14.53
C PHE A 226 -34.61 18.67 -15.35
N PHE A 227 -34.45 18.45 -16.66
CA PHE A 227 -33.72 19.36 -17.53
C PHE A 227 -34.41 20.71 -17.72
N ASP A 228 -35.74 20.78 -17.66
CA ASP A 228 -36.49 22.05 -17.70
C ASP A 228 -36.54 22.76 -16.33
N SER A 229 -36.00 22.14 -15.27
CA SER A 229 -36.02 22.70 -13.93
C SER A 229 -35.07 23.89 -13.77
N GLN A 230 -35.37 24.78 -12.82
CA GLN A 230 -34.48 25.91 -12.48
C GLN A 230 -33.21 25.47 -11.74
N ASP A 231 -33.15 24.22 -11.28
CA ASP A 231 -32.05 23.67 -10.48
C ASP A 231 -31.02 22.92 -11.34
N ILE A 232 -31.22 22.84 -12.65
CA ILE A 232 -30.36 22.08 -13.56
C ILE A 232 -28.93 22.63 -13.58
N ASP A 233 -28.78 23.96 -13.63
CA ASP A 233 -27.47 24.62 -13.62
C ASP A 233 -26.70 24.31 -12.32
N ALA A 234 -27.39 24.34 -11.17
CA ALA A 234 -26.80 24.00 -9.88
C ALA A 234 -26.42 22.51 -9.79
N SER A 235 -27.24 21.64 -10.38
CA SER A 235 -27.01 20.20 -10.41
C SER A 235 -25.83 19.83 -11.30
N MET A 236 -25.73 20.42 -12.50
CA MET A 236 -24.58 20.27 -13.40
C MET A 236 -23.29 20.78 -12.76
N ALA A 237 -23.33 21.98 -12.18
CA ALA A 237 -22.18 22.53 -11.46
C ALA A 237 -21.74 21.64 -10.29
N THR A 238 -22.68 21.03 -9.56
CA THR A 238 -22.38 20.12 -8.46
C THR A 238 -21.69 18.84 -8.95
N ILE A 239 -22.20 18.21 -10.01
CA ILE A 239 -21.63 16.98 -10.57
C ILE A 239 -20.24 17.25 -11.16
N ILE A 240 -20.09 18.32 -11.94
CA ILE A 240 -18.81 18.73 -12.52
C ILE A 240 -17.81 19.05 -11.40
N GLY A 241 -18.22 19.80 -10.37
CA GLY A 241 -17.40 20.12 -9.22
C GLY A 241 -16.97 18.89 -8.42
N LEU A 242 -17.87 17.93 -8.22
CA LEU A 242 -17.58 16.67 -7.55
C LEU A 242 -16.57 15.84 -8.32
N MET A 243 -16.69 15.75 -9.65
CA MET A 243 -15.73 15.00 -10.48
C MET A 243 -14.35 15.66 -10.47
N VAL A 244 -14.28 17.00 -10.51
CA VAL A 244 -13.01 17.72 -10.34
C VAL A 244 -12.41 17.44 -8.96
N TYR A 245 -13.22 17.48 -7.90
CA TYR A 245 -12.77 17.19 -6.55
C TYR A 245 -12.26 15.75 -6.42
N ALA A 246 -13.01 14.77 -6.93
CA ALA A 246 -12.65 13.36 -6.91
C ALA A 246 -11.38 13.06 -7.73
N ASN A 247 -11.13 13.81 -8.81
CA ASN A 247 -9.87 13.73 -9.55
C ASN A 247 -8.66 14.24 -8.73
N HIS A 248 -8.84 15.29 -7.94
CA HIS A 248 -7.76 15.88 -7.15
C HIS A 248 -7.65 15.24 -5.75
N PHE A 249 -8.51 14.29 -5.41
CA PHE A 249 -8.47 13.63 -4.12
C PHE A 249 -7.22 12.73 -4.06
N PRO A 250 -6.24 13.05 -3.20
CA PRO A 250 -5.00 12.29 -3.17
C PRO A 250 -5.28 10.89 -2.63
N LEU A 251 -4.93 9.88 -3.42
CA LEU A 251 -4.90 8.52 -2.90
C LEU A 251 -3.61 8.33 -2.09
N PRO A 252 -3.67 7.70 -0.90
CA PRO A 252 -2.49 7.40 -0.11
C PRO A 252 -1.47 6.63 -0.95
N ARG A 253 -0.19 7.03 -0.90
CA ARG A 253 0.91 6.37 -1.62
C ARG A 253 1.88 5.69 -0.65
N THR A 254 1.84 6.09 0.61
CA THR A 254 2.62 5.55 1.72
C THR A 254 1.72 5.29 2.92
N PHE A 255 2.18 4.50 3.88
CA PHE A 255 1.46 4.31 5.14
C PHE A 255 1.28 5.61 5.94
N ASP A 256 2.15 6.60 5.72
CA ASP A 256 2.13 7.87 6.44
C ASP A 256 1.12 8.88 5.85
N ASP A 257 0.49 8.54 4.71
CA ASP A 257 -0.50 9.38 4.03
C ASP A 257 -1.95 9.16 4.54
N PHE A 258 -2.15 8.22 5.47
CA PHE A 258 -3.44 7.98 6.15
C PHE A 258 -3.59 8.83 7.41
#